data_AF-A0AAV2YDN7-F1
#
_entry.id   AF-A0AAV2YDN7-F1
#
_cell.length_a   1.000
_cell.length_b   1.000
_cell.length_c   1.000
_cell.angle_alpha   90.00
_cell.angle_beta   90.00
_cell.angle_gamma   90.00
#
_symmetry.space_group_name_H-M   'P 1'
#
loop_
_entity.id
_entity.type
_entity.pdbx_description
1 polymer ?
#
loop_
_entity_poly.entity_id
_entity_poly.type
_entity_poly.pdbx_seq_one_letter_code
_entity_poly.pdbx_strand_id
1 'polypeptide(L)'
;RPRHTHRHTPTKPAMDVKQLLEKLVRREDLTHDEATFAIQTIASEEATSNPVQIGVLLALLAAKGETSCEVAAFAQHMRQQAIAVHVQTDRPTLDIVGTGGDGANTVNLSTAAAVLAAASGALVAKHGNRSVSSRSGSADVLEELGVPMLAPECIAQCITDANIAFMYAPHFHPAMKYVSPIRKAIKIRSVFNVLGPLLNPAGCRRVVIGVYTPKLLEVFGNVFQALGIEHGLVVHCAGLDELNSLGVADLVEVKKGEPLRRYQLRPDEVGIPPCTLEDLKGGDATENAAILRRVFAGGAASDNAIGNTIAYNAGAGLYVYGLADSIKHGYEMAKATLASGAALATMNQWARVAQQLHGKQQQYARMLVSTYFKMLTVGCGSESCENRHCRSRWKPGNSALTLTDAAIQSIYFATKAPVALCKGMQLESAEERPEVEDDNDDNDDNADVEFAEQDDATEETTSQSSTPRRRLSTAVELDLAINLASDKRGEDVLDKAVCPADKRRLSLPKQKLIDAIKKSFPQAVDVTQHRSR
;
A
#
# COMPACT_ATOMS: atom_id res chain seq x y z
N ARG A 1 51.26 33.02 -6.84
CA ARG A 1 50.06 32.16 -6.66
C ARG A 1 49.24 32.23 -7.95
N PRO A 2 48.85 31.12 -8.59
CA PRO A 2 47.96 31.15 -9.75
C PRO A 2 46.54 31.58 -9.33
N ARG A 3 45.76 32.11 -10.27
CA ARG A 3 44.32 32.38 -10.08
C ARG A 3 43.54 31.10 -10.35
N HIS A 4 42.73 30.64 -9.41
CA HIS A 4 41.78 29.55 -9.66
C HIS A 4 40.60 30.09 -10.49
N THR A 5 40.53 29.68 -11.75
CA THR A 5 39.31 29.85 -12.56
C THR A 5 38.30 28.78 -12.15
N HIS A 6 37.20 29.18 -11.50
CA HIS A 6 36.09 28.26 -11.28
C HIS A 6 35.51 27.86 -12.65
N ARG A 7 35.63 26.58 -13.01
CA ARG A 7 34.82 26.00 -14.09
C ARG A 7 33.41 25.87 -13.56
N HIS A 8 32.48 26.66 -14.09
CA HIS A 8 31.07 26.30 -14.01
C HIS A 8 30.89 24.96 -14.76
N THR A 9 30.62 23.89 -14.01
CA THR A 9 29.96 22.71 -14.57
C THR A 9 28.58 23.15 -15.03
N PRO A 10 28.20 22.94 -16.31
CA PRO A 10 26.86 23.30 -16.76
C PRO A 10 25.84 22.49 -15.97
N THR A 11 24.90 23.17 -15.33
CA THR A 11 23.74 22.52 -14.73
C THR A 11 22.95 21.83 -15.83
N LYS A 12 22.61 20.55 -15.60
CA LYS A 12 21.68 19.82 -16.47
C LYS A 12 20.38 20.65 -16.52
N PRO A 13 19.82 20.99 -17.70
CA PRO A 13 18.60 21.79 -17.76
C PRO A 13 17.50 21.09 -16.97
N ALA A 14 16.75 21.85 -16.16
CA ALA A 14 15.66 21.31 -15.38
C ALA A 14 14.62 20.67 -16.31
N MET A 15 14.30 19.41 -16.06
CA MET A 15 13.31 18.68 -16.84
C MET A 15 11.91 19.17 -16.49
N ASP A 16 11.03 19.26 -17.48
CA ASP A 16 9.68 19.78 -17.35
C ASP A 16 8.68 18.74 -17.89
N VAL A 17 7.58 18.55 -17.18
CA VAL A 17 6.46 17.68 -17.58
C VAL A 17 5.92 18.09 -18.96
N LYS A 18 5.96 19.38 -19.35
CA LYS A 18 5.61 19.83 -20.70
C LYS A 18 6.42 19.12 -21.79
N GLN A 19 7.73 18.94 -21.56
CA GLN A 19 8.63 18.27 -22.52
C GLN A 19 8.26 16.80 -22.67
N LEU A 20 7.93 16.13 -21.55
CA LEU A 20 7.44 14.74 -21.56
C LEU A 20 6.12 14.62 -22.35
N LEU A 21 5.18 15.56 -22.16
CA LEU A 21 3.90 15.55 -22.86
C LEU A 21 4.07 15.78 -24.37
N GLU A 22 4.88 16.75 -24.79
CA GLU A 22 5.19 16.99 -26.20
C GLU A 22 5.82 15.76 -26.88
N LYS A 23 6.68 15.03 -26.14
CA LYS A 23 7.33 13.81 -26.58
C LYS A 23 6.33 12.65 -26.74
N LEU A 24 5.51 12.42 -25.72
CA LEU A 24 4.50 11.35 -25.72
C LEU A 24 3.36 11.59 -26.72
N VAL A 25 3.01 12.85 -27.02
CA VAL A 25 2.06 13.20 -28.11
C VAL A 25 2.55 12.68 -29.47
N ARG A 26 3.87 12.70 -29.71
CA ARG A 26 4.50 12.15 -30.93
C ARG A 26 4.71 10.63 -30.87
N ARG A 27 4.33 9.99 -29.75
CA ARG A 27 4.61 8.58 -29.41
C ARG A 27 6.10 8.23 -29.33
N GLU A 28 6.95 9.20 -29.00
CA GLU A 28 8.34 8.95 -28.66
C GLU A 28 8.45 8.35 -27.23
N ASP A 29 9.34 7.38 -27.03
CA ASP A 29 9.56 6.73 -25.73
C ASP A 29 10.35 7.62 -24.76
N LEU A 30 10.04 7.50 -23.45
CA LEU A 30 10.85 8.12 -22.41
C LEU A 30 12.11 7.29 -22.12
N THR A 31 13.25 7.97 -22.01
CA THR A 31 14.49 7.42 -21.44
C THR A 31 14.33 7.12 -19.95
N HIS A 32 15.27 6.38 -19.36
CA HIS A 32 15.23 6.07 -17.92
C HIS A 32 15.22 7.32 -17.03
N ASP A 33 16.00 8.35 -17.36
CA ASP A 33 15.99 9.65 -16.68
C ASP A 33 14.60 10.33 -16.77
N GLU A 34 14.03 10.41 -17.98
CA GLU A 34 12.71 11.02 -18.22
C GLU A 34 11.57 10.26 -17.53
N ALA A 35 11.61 8.94 -17.55
CA ALA A 35 10.65 8.09 -16.87
C ALA A 35 10.79 8.17 -15.33
N THR A 36 12.02 8.31 -14.82
CA THR A 36 12.29 8.53 -13.38
C THR A 36 11.74 9.86 -12.91
N PHE A 37 11.94 10.94 -13.68
CA PHE A 37 11.33 12.24 -13.41
C PHE A 37 9.79 12.18 -13.49
N ALA A 38 9.24 11.51 -14.52
CA ALA A 38 7.80 11.34 -14.68
C ALA A 38 7.14 10.68 -13.45
N ILE A 39 7.68 9.56 -12.97
CA ILE A 39 7.12 8.88 -11.80
C ILE A 39 7.32 9.68 -10.51
N GLN A 40 8.42 10.44 -10.36
CA GLN A 40 8.61 11.36 -9.23
C GLN A 40 7.46 12.37 -9.17
N THR A 41 7.17 13.09 -10.25
CA THR A 41 6.07 14.08 -10.28
C THR A 41 4.67 13.47 -10.17
N ILE A 42 4.49 12.21 -10.60
CA ILE A 42 3.22 11.46 -10.43
C ILE A 42 3.02 11.02 -8.97
N ALA A 43 4.11 10.77 -8.24
CA ALA A 43 4.12 10.19 -6.89
C ALA A 43 4.27 11.23 -5.76
N SER A 44 4.15 12.52 -6.07
CA SER A 44 4.42 13.65 -5.18
C SER A 44 3.26 14.66 -5.09
N GLU A 45 3.46 15.77 -4.36
CA GLU A 45 2.43 16.79 -4.12
C GLU A 45 2.07 17.59 -5.37
N GLU A 46 3.01 17.73 -6.30
CA GLU A 46 2.82 18.29 -7.64
C GLU A 46 1.68 17.63 -8.41
N ALA A 47 1.45 16.32 -8.22
CA ALA A 47 0.31 15.63 -8.84
C ALA A 47 -1.04 16.11 -8.30
N THR A 48 -1.08 16.59 -7.06
CA THR A 48 -2.29 17.19 -6.45
C THR A 48 -2.43 18.66 -6.85
N SER A 49 -1.31 19.36 -7.08
CA SER A 49 -1.30 20.73 -7.61
C SER A 49 -1.70 20.82 -9.10
N ASN A 50 -1.35 19.83 -9.92
CA ASN A 50 -1.72 19.80 -11.35
C ASN A 50 -2.29 18.43 -11.80
N PRO A 51 -3.48 18.05 -11.31
CA PRO A 51 -4.07 16.74 -11.57
C PRO A 51 -4.49 16.55 -13.04
N VAL A 52 -4.74 17.64 -13.77
CA VAL A 52 -5.02 17.59 -15.22
C VAL A 52 -3.78 17.18 -16.00
N GLN A 53 -2.63 17.80 -15.74
CA GLN A 53 -1.38 17.50 -16.43
C GLN A 53 -0.93 16.04 -16.17
N ILE A 54 -1.08 15.55 -14.94
CA ILE A 54 -0.84 14.14 -14.60
C ILE A 54 -1.87 13.20 -15.24
N GLY A 55 -3.15 13.59 -15.31
CA GLY A 55 -4.18 12.83 -16.03
C GLY A 55 -3.84 12.64 -17.51
N VAL A 56 -3.35 13.69 -18.18
CA VAL A 56 -2.88 13.64 -19.57
C VAL A 56 -1.60 12.80 -19.70
N LEU A 57 -0.63 12.95 -18.77
CA LEU A 57 0.61 12.16 -18.77
C LEU A 57 0.33 10.65 -18.69
N LEU A 58 -0.58 10.23 -17.79
CA LEU A 58 -1.00 8.83 -17.67
C LEU A 58 -1.76 8.34 -18.90
N ALA A 59 -2.61 9.18 -19.50
CA ALA A 59 -3.35 8.83 -20.71
C ALA A 59 -2.44 8.68 -21.93
N LEU A 60 -1.44 9.55 -22.09
CA LEU A 60 -0.49 9.48 -23.21
C LEU A 60 0.48 8.30 -23.08
N LEU A 61 0.97 7.99 -21.87
CA LEU A 61 1.76 6.77 -21.62
C LEU A 61 0.97 5.52 -22.03
N ALA A 62 -0.28 5.41 -21.60
CA ALA A 62 -1.15 4.28 -21.96
C ALA A 62 -1.52 4.23 -23.46
N ALA A 63 -1.63 5.39 -24.13
CA ALA A 63 -1.96 5.50 -25.55
C ALA A 63 -0.75 5.28 -26.49
N LYS A 64 0.47 5.52 -26.00
CA LYS A 64 1.72 5.06 -26.63
C LYS A 64 1.93 3.56 -26.41
N GLY A 65 1.64 3.09 -25.20
CA GLY A 65 2.07 1.80 -24.67
C GLY A 65 3.40 1.97 -23.92
N GLU A 66 3.47 1.45 -22.70
CA GLU A 66 4.64 1.59 -21.84
C GLU A 66 5.74 0.55 -22.14
N THR A 67 6.97 1.02 -22.29
CA THR A 67 8.16 0.19 -22.51
C THR A 67 8.65 -0.47 -21.22
N SER A 68 9.49 -1.50 -21.36
CA SER A 68 10.22 -2.08 -20.21
C SER A 68 11.13 -1.08 -19.51
N CYS A 69 11.68 -0.08 -20.21
CA CYS A 69 12.49 0.98 -19.62
C CYS A 69 11.65 1.90 -18.72
N GLU A 70 10.51 2.37 -19.23
CA GLU A 70 9.55 3.19 -18.47
C GLU A 70 9.00 2.42 -17.26
N VAL A 71 8.52 1.20 -17.46
CA VAL A 71 7.98 0.35 -16.37
C VAL A 71 9.04 0.04 -15.32
N ALA A 72 10.31 -0.17 -15.72
CA ALA A 72 11.41 -0.40 -14.78
C ALA A 72 11.72 0.84 -13.93
N ALA A 73 11.83 2.03 -14.54
CA ALA A 73 12.05 3.29 -13.81
C ALA A 73 10.91 3.56 -12.81
N PHE A 74 9.66 3.38 -13.26
CA PHE A 74 8.48 3.54 -12.42
C PHE A 74 8.46 2.54 -11.25
N ALA A 75 8.79 1.26 -11.50
CA ALA A 75 8.86 0.24 -10.46
C ALA A 75 10.01 0.45 -9.47
N GLN A 76 11.18 0.90 -9.94
CA GLN A 76 12.34 1.24 -9.11
C GLN A 76 12.02 2.40 -8.15
N HIS A 77 11.45 3.50 -8.66
CA HIS A 77 11.10 4.64 -7.81
C HIS A 77 9.98 4.30 -6.81
N MET A 78 8.92 3.64 -7.27
CA MET A 78 7.82 3.25 -6.37
C MET A 78 8.26 2.25 -5.29
N ARG A 79 9.26 1.38 -5.55
CA ARG A 79 9.90 0.55 -4.51
C ARG A 79 10.71 1.38 -3.50
N GLN A 80 11.34 2.48 -3.92
CA GLN A 80 12.06 3.39 -3.01
C GLN A 80 11.12 4.21 -2.11
N GLN A 81 9.92 4.52 -2.60
CA GLN A 81 8.87 5.23 -1.83
C GLN A 81 7.97 4.29 -1.00
N ALA A 82 8.20 2.98 -1.06
CA ALA A 82 7.46 1.99 -0.30
C ALA A 82 7.99 1.85 1.14
N ILE A 83 7.10 1.50 2.09
CA ILE A 83 7.50 1.13 3.45
C ILE A 83 8.15 -0.26 3.39
N ALA A 84 9.48 -0.29 3.29
CA ALA A 84 10.25 -1.52 3.09
C ALA A 84 10.07 -2.53 4.24
N VAL A 85 9.94 -3.81 3.89
CA VAL A 85 9.88 -4.93 4.83
C VAL A 85 11.20 -5.68 4.80
N HIS A 86 11.92 -5.67 5.91
CA HIS A 86 13.18 -6.40 6.06
C HIS A 86 12.98 -7.66 6.90
N VAL A 87 12.96 -8.82 6.24
CA VAL A 87 12.93 -10.13 6.90
C VAL A 87 14.35 -10.50 7.30
N GLN A 88 14.59 -10.84 8.57
CA GLN A 88 15.92 -11.18 9.09
C GLN A 88 16.25 -12.65 8.82
N THR A 89 16.61 -12.98 7.59
CA THR A 89 16.97 -14.34 7.17
C THR A 89 17.81 -14.35 5.90
N ASP A 90 18.70 -15.34 5.76
CA ASP A 90 19.46 -15.59 4.51
C ASP A 90 18.62 -16.31 3.44
N ARG A 91 17.43 -16.79 3.80
CA ARG A 91 16.49 -17.43 2.87
C ARG A 91 15.89 -16.39 1.91
N PRO A 92 15.77 -16.68 0.60
CA PRO A 92 15.06 -15.79 -0.31
C PRO A 92 13.58 -15.69 0.06
N THR A 93 12.92 -14.61 -0.35
CA THR A 93 11.46 -14.44 -0.30
C THR A 93 10.83 -14.63 -1.68
N LEU A 94 9.67 -15.30 -1.69
CA LEU A 94 8.82 -15.58 -2.85
C LEU A 94 7.62 -14.62 -2.91
N ASP A 95 7.28 -14.16 -4.11
CA ASP A 95 5.92 -13.71 -4.44
C ASP A 95 5.33 -14.53 -5.59
N ILE A 96 4.01 -14.74 -5.57
CA ILE A 96 3.21 -15.36 -6.63
C ILE A 96 2.00 -14.45 -6.80
N VAL A 97 1.89 -13.72 -7.92
CA VAL A 97 0.90 -12.65 -8.07
C VAL A 97 0.56 -12.35 -9.53
N GLY A 98 -0.73 -12.22 -9.85
CA GLY A 98 -1.20 -11.77 -11.16
C GLY A 98 -1.31 -10.25 -11.28
N THR A 99 -1.19 -9.73 -12.50
CA THR A 99 -1.63 -8.38 -12.89
C THR A 99 -3.09 -8.03 -12.55
N GLY A 100 -3.96 -9.03 -12.53
CA GLY A 100 -5.42 -8.90 -12.55
C GLY A 100 -5.96 -8.34 -13.88
N GLY A 101 -7.28 -8.44 -14.04
CA GLY A 101 -8.00 -7.84 -15.17
C GLY A 101 -8.03 -8.70 -16.43
N ASP A 102 -7.92 -10.02 -16.29
CA ASP A 102 -8.26 -11.02 -17.31
C ASP A 102 -9.78 -11.08 -17.60
N GLY A 103 -10.61 -10.70 -16.62
CA GLY A 103 -12.07 -10.74 -16.67
C GLY A 103 -12.68 -12.10 -16.31
N ALA A 104 -11.87 -13.12 -16.03
CA ALA A 104 -12.31 -14.51 -15.91
C ALA A 104 -13.10 -14.81 -14.63
N ASN A 105 -12.91 -14.01 -13.58
CA ASN A 105 -13.53 -14.23 -12.26
C ASN A 105 -13.28 -15.64 -11.70
N THR A 106 -12.05 -16.13 -11.81
CA THR A 106 -11.63 -17.39 -11.19
C THR A 106 -11.61 -17.30 -9.66
N VAL A 107 -11.42 -18.45 -9.00
CA VAL A 107 -10.96 -18.50 -7.60
C VAL A 107 -9.62 -17.74 -7.48
N ASN A 108 -9.27 -17.25 -6.29
CA ASN A 108 -8.02 -16.52 -6.04
C ASN A 108 -6.77 -17.45 -6.08
N LEU A 109 -6.44 -17.97 -7.26
CA LEU A 109 -5.43 -19.00 -7.52
C LEU A 109 -4.04 -18.64 -6.97
N SER A 110 -3.46 -17.49 -7.32
CA SER A 110 -2.17 -17.05 -6.79
C SER A 110 -2.18 -16.73 -5.29
N THR A 111 -3.34 -16.47 -4.66
CA THR A 111 -3.43 -16.43 -3.18
C THR A 111 -3.28 -17.84 -2.60
N ALA A 112 -3.93 -18.82 -3.20
CA ALA A 112 -3.87 -20.20 -2.73
C ALA A 112 -2.55 -20.89 -3.05
N ALA A 113 -1.94 -20.59 -4.19
CA ALA A 113 -0.62 -21.06 -4.59
C ALA A 113 0.46 -20.52 -3.64
N ALA A 114 0.35 -19.27 -3.18
CA ALA A 114 1.22 -18.70 -2.17
C ALA A 114 1.15 -19.48 -0.83
N VAL A 115 -0.06 -19.83 -0.36
CA VAL A 115 -0.24 -20.67 0.84
C VAL A 115 0.33 -22.07 0.64
N LEU A 116 0.12 -22.69 -0.52
CA LEU A 116 0.63 -24.03 -0.82
C LEU A 116 2.16 -24.07 -0.98
N ALA A 117 2.76 -23.02 -1.55
CA ALA A 117 4.22 -22.87 -1.61
C ALA A 117 4.82 -22.73 -0.21
N ALA A 118 4.21 -21.93 0.68
CA ALA A 118 4.61 -21.82 2.07
C ALA A 118 4.46 -23.14 2.84
N ALA A 119 3.35 -23.86 2.62
CA ALA A 119 3.14 -25.20 3.17
C ALA A 119 4.15 -26.25 2.66
N SER A 120 4.68 -26.04 1.45
CA SER A 120 5.75 -26.84 0.85
C SER A 120 7.16 -26.34 1.20
N GLY A 121 7.27 -25.42 2.18
CA GLY A 121 8.54 -24.97 2.73
C GLY A 121 9.14 -23.69 2.13
N ALA A 122 8.51 -23.03 1.15
CA ALA A 122 8.96 -21.73 0.67
C ALA A 122 8.75 -20.63 1.74
N LEU A 123 9.50 -19.53 1.65
CA LEU A 123 9.28 -18.33 2.47
C LEU A 123 8.56 -17.27 1.62
N VAL A 124 7.33 -16.92 1.96
CA VAL A 124 6.41 -16.21 1.08
C VAL A 124 6.05 -14.83 1.62
N ALA A 125 6.25 -13.80 0.82
CA ALA A 125 5.87 -12.43 1.14
C ALA A 125 4.97 -11.92 0.01
N LYS A 126 3.69 -12.29 0.03
CA LYS A 126 2.75 -11.99 -1.05
C LYS A 126 2.36 -10.51 -1.05
N HIS A 127 2.51 -9.81 -2.18
CA HIS A 127 1.93 -8.49 -2.37
C HIS A 127 0.51 -8.60 -2.96
N GLY A 128 -0.38 -7.66 -2.63
CA GLY A 128 -1.70 -7.63 -3.27
C GLY A 128 -2.64 -6.56 -2.71
N ASN A 129 -3.89 -6.61 -3.17
CA ASN A 129 -4.90 -5.58 -2.90
C ASN A 129 -6.31 -6.21 -2.77
N ARG A 130 -7.31 -5.37 -2.49
CA ARG A 130 -8.73 -5.70 -2.70
C ARG A 130 -9.06 -5.67 -4.19
N SER A 131 -10.20 -6.25 -4.56
CA SER A 131 -10.68 -6.18 -5.94
C SER A 131 -10.97 -4.75 -6.40
N VAL A 132 -10.77 -4.51 -7.70
CA VAL A 132 -11.27 -3.34 -8.45
C VAL A 132 -12.15 -3.77 -9.64
N SER A 133 -12.21 -5.07 -9.96
CA SER A 133 -12.88 -5.59 -11.18
C SER A 133 -13.34 -7.06 -11.15
N SER A 134 -12.80 -7.90 -10.25
CA SER A 134 -13.30 -9.26 -10.01
C SER A 134 -14.32 -9.30 -8.87
N ARG A 135 -15.06 -10.41 -8.71
CA ARG A 135 -15.95 -10.63 -7.55
C ARG A 135 -15.24 -10.70 -6.18
N SER A 136 -13.93 -10.99 -6.14
CA SER A 136 -13.14 -11.04 -4.90
C SER A 136 -11.64 -10.87 -5.17
N GLY A 137 -10.95 -10.04 -4.37
CA GLY A 137 -9.50 -9.82 -4.42
C GLY A 137 -8.73 -10.62 -3.38
N SER A 138 -7.39 -10.57 -3.46
CA SER A 138 -6.53 -11.30 -2.52
C SER A 138 -6.74 -10.88 -1.06
N ALA A 139 -6.93 -9.58 -0.79
CA ALA A 139 -7.19 -9.10 0.56
C ALA A 139 -8.58 -9.56 1.08
N ASP A 140 -9.59 -9.53 0.21
CA ASP A 140 -10.98 -9.82 0.56
C ASP A 140 -11.16 -11.29 0.97
N VAL A 141 -10.63 -12.24 0.17
CA VAL A 141 -10.64 -13.67 0.53
C VAL A 141 -9.76 -14.00 1.74
N LEU A 142 -8.70 -13.23 2.00
CA LEU A 142 -7.82 -13.47 3.14
C LEU A 142 -8.47 -13.09 4.48
N GLU A 143 -9.32 -12.06 4.51
CA GLU A 143 -10.11 -11.72 5.70
C GLU A 143 -11.13 -12.81 6.03
N GLU A 144 -11.84 -13.35 5.03
CA GLU A 144 -12.74 -14.52 5.18
C GLU A 144 -11.99 -15.82 5.54
N LEU A 145 -10.71 -15.93 5.17
CA LEU A 145 -9.82 -16.99 5.64
C LEU A 145 -9.32 -16.77 7.09
N GLY A 146 -9.45 -15.56 7.63
CA GLY A 146 -9.14 -15.18 9.01
C GLY A 146 -7.83 -14.40 9.19
N VAL A 147 -7.21 -13.92 8.11
CA VAL A 147 -5.96 -13.13 8.13
C VAL A 147 -6.31 -11.63 8.10
N PRO A 148 -6.12 -10.88 9.21
CA PRO A 148 -6.32 -9.44 9.21
C PRO A 148 -5.23 -8.71 8.41
N MET A 149 -5.58 -7.56 7.83
CA MET A 149 -4.63 -6.68 7.15
C MET A 149 -3.66 -6.05 8.16
N LEU A 150 -2.45 -6.62 8.25
CA LEU A 150 -1.40 -6.19 9.17
C LEU A 150 -0.77 -4.84 8.80
N ALA A 151 -0.28 -4.12 9.80
CA ALA A 151 0.60 -2.98 9.60
C ALA A 151 2.04 -3.41 9.21
N PRO A 152 2.83 -2.55 8.54
CA PRO A 152 4.14 -2.92 8.00
C PRO A 152 5.11 -3.53 9.03
N GLU A 153 5.16 -3.01 10.25
CA GLU A 153 6.06 -3.52 11.30
C GLU A 153 5.74 -4.96 11.75
N CYS A 154 4.54 -5.48 11.46
CA CYS A 154 4.15 -6.85 11.81
C CYS A 154 4.49 -7.87 10.71
N ILE A 155 4.79 -7.44 9.48
CA ILE A 155 4.99 -8.37 8.34
C ILE A 155 6.23 -9.25 8.53
N ALA A 156 7.37 -8.66 8.89
CA ALA A 156 8.61 -9.42 9.04
C ALA A 156 8.49 -10.54 10.09
N GLN A 157 7.85 -10.25 11.24
CA GLN A 157 7.55 -11.24 12.27
C GLN A 157 6.56 -12.30 11.79
N CYS A 158 5.52 -11.91 11.03
CA CYS A 158 4.54 -12.83 10.47
C CYS A 158 5.18 -13.82 9.49
N ILE A 159 6.11 -13.36 8.64
CA ILE A 159 6.91 -14.22 7.75
C ILE A 159 7.77 -15.21 8.56
N THR A 160 8.44 -14.75 9.61
CA THR A 160 9.24 -15.63 10.49
C THR A 160 8.39 -16.69 11.21
N ASP A 161 7.22 -16.31 11.74
CA ASP A 161 6.39 -17.17 12.60
C ASP A 161 5.42 -18.11 11.83
N ALA A 162 5.17 -17.84 10.54
CA ALA A 162 4.24 -18.62 9.71
C ALA A 162 4.80 -19.08 8.35
N ASN A 163 6.03 -18.71 7.99
CA ASN A 163 6.60 -18.78 6.63
C ASN A 163 5.84 -17.97 5.55
N ILE A 164 4.75 -17.27 5.90
CA ILE A 164 3.95 -16.47 4.96
C ILE A 164 3.41 -15.19 5.61
N ALA A 165 3.37 -14.11 4.84
CA ALA A 165 2.56 -12.92 5.13
C ALA A 165 2.01 -12.26 3.85
N PHE A 166 1.05 -11.36 4.04
CA PHE A 166 0.42 -10.58 2.97
C PHE A 166 0.62 -9.08 3.20
N MET A 167 1.16 -8.40 2.20
CA MET A 167 1.39 -6.96 2.18
C MET A 167 0.26 -6.30 1.39
N TYR A 168 -0.73 -5.78 2.12
CA TYR A 168 -1.87 -5.07 1.56
C TYR A 168 -1.45 -3.70 1.03
N ALA A 169 -1.39 -3.54 -0.29
CA ALA A 169 -0.71 -2.42 -0.98
C ALA A 169 -0.97 -1.00 -0.40
N PRO A 170 -2.20 -0.61 0.01
CA PRO A 170 -2.45 0.70 0.62
C PRO A 170 -1.69 0.96 1.94
N HIS A 171 -1.28 -0.07 2.68
CA HIS A 171 -0.46 0.08 3.89
C HIS A 171 1.03 0.33 3.60
N PHE A 172 1.50 0.07 2.37
CA PHE A 172 2.93 0.09 2.02
C PHE A 172 3.32 1.15 1.00
N HIS A 173 2.37 1.66 0.20
CA HIS A 173 2.63 2.61 -0.89
C HIS A 173 1.99 3.98 -0.61
N PRO A 174 2.46 4.76 0.39
CA PRO A 174 1.81 6.00 0.82
C PRO A 174 1.75 7.07 -0.29
N ALA A 175 2.74 7.08 -1.19
CA ALA A 175 2.76 7.96 -2.38
C ALA A 175 1.53 7.76 -3.29
N MET A 176 0.86 6.60 -3.25
CA MET A 176 -0.37 6.37 -4.01
C MET A 176 -1.51 7.31 -3.61
N LYS A 177 -1.44 7.99 -2.45
CA LYS A 177 -2.46 8.97 -2.04
C LYS A 177 -2.61 10.13 -3.04
N TYR A 178 -1.53 10.55 -3.70
CA TYR A 178 -1.51 11.66 -4.64
C TYR A 178 -2.14 11.28 -5.99
N VAL A 179 -1.77 10.13 -6.57
CA VAL A 179 -2.25 9.69 -7.89
C VAL A 179 -3.61 8.98 -7.86
N SER A 180 -4.04 8.43 -6.72
CA SER A 180 -5.29 7.65 -6.63
C SER A 180 -6.57 8.43 -6.95
N PRO A 181 -6.76 9.71 -6.55
CA PRO A 181 -7.90 10.52 -6.98
C PRO A 181 -7.94 10.68 -8.51
N ILE A 182 -6.79 10.95 -9.13
CA ILE A 182 -6.65 11.15 -10.58
C ILE A 182 -7.05 9.87 -11.33
N ARG A 183 -6.54 8.71 -10.89
CA ARG A 183 -6.91 7.40 -11.45
C ARG A 183 -8.41 7.09 -11.32
N LYS A 184 -9.04 7.47 -10.19
CA LYS A 184 -10.50 7.35 -9.99
C LYS A 184 -11.32 8.29 -10.87
N ALA A 185 -10.76 9.44 -11.26
CA ALA A 185 -11.40 10.39 -12.16
C ALA A 185 -11.32 9.94 -13.63
N ILE A 186 -10.12 9.60 -14.13
CA ILE A 186 -9.90 9.25 -15.54
C ILE A 186 -10.46 7.88 -15.93
N LYS A 187 -10.52 6.92 -14.98
CA LYS A 187 -11.08 5.56 -15.13
C LYS A 187 -10.54 4.68 -16.27
N ILE A 188 -9.49 5.12 -16.97
CA ILE A 188 -8.78 4.35 -18.00
C ILE A 188 -7.65 3.48 -17.43
N ARG A 189 -7.19 2.51 -18.22
CA ARG A 189 -5.95 1.75 -17.95
C ARG A 189 -4.75 2.70 -17.99
N SER A 190 -3.75 2.44 -17.14
CA SER A 190 -2.45 3.12 -17.11
C SER A 190 -1.36 2.16 -16.64
N VAL A 191 -0.10 2.59 -16.70
CA VAL A 191 1.09 1.92 -16.14
C VAL A 191 0.87 1.31 -14.74
N PHE A 192 0.05 1.91 -13.89
CA PHE A 192 -0.30 1.36 -12.57
C PHE A 192 -1.04 0.01 -12.61
N ASN A 193 -1.63 -0.36 -13.75
CA ASN A 193 -2.22 -1.68 -14.01
C ASN A 193 -1.18 -2.75 -14.39
N VAL A 194 0.11 -2.40 -14.55
CA VAL A 194 1.22 -3.36 -14.65
C VAL A 194 2.22 -3.24 -13.49
N LEU A 195 2.28 -2.08 -12.82
CA LEU A 195 3.19 -1.90 -11.67
C LEU A 195 2.84 -2.76 -10.46
N GLY A 196 1.56 -2.99 -10.13
CA GLY A 196 1.14 -3.65 -8.87
C GLY A 196 1.95 -4.90 -8.47
N PRO A 197 2.08 -5.91 -9.35
CA PRO A 197 2.92 -7.10 -9.15
C PRO A 197 4.42 -6.81 -8.94
N LEU A 198 4.93 -5.72 -9.51
CA LEU A 198 6.34 -5.32 -9.42
C LEU A 198 6.67 -4.59 -8.09
N LEU A 199 5.68 -4.02 -7.40
CA LEU A 199 5.88 -3.16 -6.21
C LEU A 199 5.95 -3.92 -4.87
N ASN A 200 6.46 -5.15 -4.85
CA ASN A 200 6.55 -5.94 -3.61
C ASN A 200 7.45 -5.26 -2.54
N PRO A 201 6.92 -4.87 -1.35
CA PRO A 201 7.69 -4.14 -0.32
C PRO A 201 8.77 -4.95 0.41
N ALA A 202 8.73 -6.29 0.35
CA ALA A 202 9.74 -7.17 0.91
C ALA A 202 10.92 -7.43 -0.05
N GLY A 203 10.93 -6.79 -1.23
CA GLY A 203 12.03 -6.89 -2.19
C GLY A 203 12.24 -8.30 -2.74
N CYS A 204 11.17 -9.10 -2.88
CA CYS A 204 11.23 -10.49 -3.31
C CYS A 204 12.13 -10.69 -4.54
N ARG A 205 13.14 -11.57 -4.38
CA ARG A 205 14.10 -11.92 -5.43
C ARG A 205 13.69 -13.17 -6.21
N ARG A 206 12.73 -13.93 -5.70
CA ARG A 206 12.11 -15.10 -6.33
C ARG A 206 10.65 -14.75 -6.60
N VAL A 207 10.21 -14.80 -7.85
CA VAL A 207 8.94 -14.18 -8.26
C VAL A 207 8.28 -14.97 -9.39
N VAL A 208 6.99 -15.30 -9.24
CA VAL A 208 6.12 -15.70 -10.34
C VAL A 208 5.09 -14.60 -10.58
N ILE A 209 5.09 -14.00 -11.76
CA ILE A 209 4.06 -13.02 -12.17
C ILE A 209 3.25 -13.54 -13.34
N GLY A 210 1.94 -13.57 -13.16
CA GLY A 210 1.02 -13.73 -14.28
C GLY A 210 0.72 -12.41 -14.96
N VAL A 211 0.59 -12.43 -16.30
CA VAL A 211 0.14 -11.30 -17.10
C VAL A 211 -1.09 -11.64 -17.94
N TYR A 212 -2.12 -10.78 -17.92
CA TYR A 212 -3.39 -10.97 -18.66
C TYR A 212 -3.24 -10.95 -20.20
N THR A 213 -2.05 -10.66 -20.73
CA THR A 213 -1.79 -10.62 -22.18
C THR A 213 -0.34 -11.02 -22.49
N PRO A 214 -0.09 -11.81 -23.55
CA PRO A 214 1.27 -12.27 -23.88
C PRO A 214 2.20 -11.13 -24.29
N LYS A 215 1.66 -9.96 -24.66
CA LYS A 215 2.45 -8.75 -24.97
C LYS A 215 3.31 -8.27 -23.79
N LEU A 216 2.94 -8.62 -22.55
CA LEU A 216 3.66 -8.18 -21.35
C LEU A 216 4.76 -9.15 -20.90
N LEU A 217 4.85 -10.36 -21.46
CA LEU A 217 5.84 -11.37 -21.05
C LEU A 217 7.27 -10.83 -21.14
N GLU A 218 7.64 -10.24 -22.27
CA GLU A 218 8.96 -9.65 -22.50
C GLU A 218 9.13 -8.32 -21.78
N VAL A 219 8.06 -7.53 -21.59
CA VAL A 219 8.11 -6.29 -20.80
C VAL A 219 8.52 -6.61 -19.36
N PHE A 220 7.83 -7.55 -18.71
CA PHE A 220 8.12 -7.97 -17.34
C PHE A 220 9.46 -8.69 -17.23
N GLY A 221 9.85 -9.52 -18.22
CA GLY A 221 11.16 -10.17 -18.21
C GLY A 221 12.34 -9.20 -18.26
N ASN A 222 12.26 -8.16 -19.09
CA ASN A 222 13.27 -7.09 -19.11
C ASN A 222 13.25 -6.28 -17.80
N VAL A 223 12.06 -6.00 -17.25
CA VAL A 223 11.91 -5.31 -15.95
C VAL A 223 12.48 -6.15 -14.79
N PHE A 224 12.37 -7.48 -14.82
CA PHE A 224 12.99 -8.38 -13.83
C PHE A 224 14.52 -8.25 -13.80
N GLN A 225 15.17 -8.15 -14.97
CA GLN A 225 16.61 -7.88 -15.04
C GLN A 225 16.94 -6.49 -14.45
N ALA A 226 16.18 -5.45 -14.81
CA ALA A 226 16.37 -4.09 -14.29
C ALA A 226 16.05 -3.93 -12.79
N LEU A 227 15.22 -4.82 -12.21
CA LEU A 227 14.91 -4.87 -10.78
C LEU A 227 15.82 -5.82 -9.98
N GLY A 228 16.78 -6.49 -10.63
CA GLY A 228 17.73 -7.39 -9.97
C GLY A 228 17.11 -8.69 -9.42
N ILE A 229 16.01 -9.16 -10.01
CA ILE A 229 15.37 -10.44 -9.67
C ILE A 229 16.37 -11.59 -9.93
N GLU A 230 16.47 -12.53 -8.98
CA GLU A 230 17.49 -13.60 -9.04
C GLU A 230 17.04 -14.79 -9.87
N HIS A 231 15.79 -15.19 -9.71
CA HIS A 231 15.09 -16.12 -10.57
C HIS A 231 13.63 -15.66 -10.61
N GLY A 232 13.10 -15.45 -11.81
CA GLY A 232 11.74 -14.99 -12.01
C GLY A 232 11.09 -15.66 -13.20
N LEU A 233 9.78 -15.87 -13.12
CA LEU A 233 8.97 -16.40 -14.20
C LEU A 233 7.80 -15.47 -14.48
N VAL A 234 7.66 -15.03 -15.73
CA VAL A 234 6.45 -14.36 -16.22
C VAL A 234 5.62 -15.39 -16.99
N VAL A 235 4.32 -15.46 -16.70
CA VAL A 235 3.43 -16.49 -17.26
C VAL A 235 2.18 -15.89 -17.90
N HIS A 236 1.75 -16.48 -19.01
CA HIS A 236 0.45 -16.26 -19.61
C HIS A 236 -0.10 -17.60 -20.11
N CYS A 237 -1.38 -17.91 -19.87
CA CYS A 237 -1.97 -19.14 -20.38
C CYS A 237 -3.45 -18.98 -20.70
N ALA A 238 -3.81 -19.19 -21.97
CA ALA A 238 -5.19 -19.15 -22.47
C ALA A 238 -6.00 -17.90 -22.10
N GLY A 239 -5.37 -16.71 -22.08
CA GLY A 239 -6.02 -15.45 -21.70
C GLY A 239 -5.92 -15.10 -20.21
N LEU A 240 -5.62 -16.07 -19.34
CA LEU A 240 -5.50 -15.87 -17.90
C LEU A 240 -4.10 -15.43 -17.48
N ASP A 241 -4.04 -14.79 -16.31
CA ASP A 241 -2.81 -14.39 -15.64
C ASP A 241 -2.43 -15.33 -14.48
N GLU A 242 -2.61 -16.63 -14.70
CA GLU A 242 -2.22 -17.75 -13.85
C GLU A 242 -1.85 -18.93 -14.77
N LEU A 243 -0.88 -19.79 -14.41
CA LEU A 243 -0.67 -21.07 -15.11
C LEU A 243 -1.90 -21.96 -14.95
N ASN A 244 -2.36 -22.60 -16.01
CA ASN A 244 -3.58 -23.43 -16.01
C ASN A 244 -3.52 -24.51 -17.10
N SER A 245 -4.51 -25.40 -17.14
CA SER A 245 -4.59 -26.49 -18.12
C SER A 245 -5.68 -26.32 -19.19
N LEU A 246 -6.05 -25.06 -19.49
CA LEU A 246 -6.95 -24.70 -20.61
C LEU A 246 -6.24 -24.76 -21.98
N GLY A 247 -4.91 -24.69 -22.00
CA GLY A 247 -4.11 -24.60 -23.21
C GLY A 247 -2.61 -24.64 -22.93
N VAL A 248 -1.81 -24.25 -23.93
CA VAL A 248 -0.36 -24.10 -23.78
C VAL A 248 -0.05 -22.77 -23.10
N ALA A 249 0.89 -22.78 -22.14
CA ALA A 249 1.35 -21.58 -21.46
C ALA A 249 2.56 -20.98 -22.18
N ASP A 250 2.56 -19.66 -22.39
CA ASP A 250 3.72 -18.87 -22.81
C ASP A 250 4.49 -18.39 -21.56
N LEU A 251 5.77 -18.74 -21.47
CA LEU A 251 6.63 -18.48 -20.32
C LEU A 251 7.82 -17.61 -20.72
N VAL A 252 8.18 -16.66 -19.85
CA VAL A 252 9.45 -15.93 -19.88
C VAL A 252 10.18 -16.15 -18.57
N GLU A 253 11.29 -16.90 -18.62
CA GLU A 253 12.20 -17.12 -17.50
C GLU A 253 13.34 -16.10 -17.51
N VAL A 254 13.66 -15.59 -16.32
CA VAL A 254 14.81 -14.73 -16.06
C VAL A 254 15.61 -15.33 -14.91
N LYS A 255 16.93 -15.51 -15.13
CA LYS A 255 17.90 -15.91 -14.11
C LYS A 255 19.05 -14.91 -14.09
N LYS A 256 19.55 -14.57 -12.91
CA LYS A 256 20.58 -13.54 -12.74
C LYS A 256 21.91 -13.96 -13.37
N GLY A 257 22.33 -13.23 -14.39
CA GLY A 257 23.52 -13.52 -15.20
C GLY A 257 23.24 -14.31 -16.48
N GLU A 258 22.00 -14.75 -16.70
CA GLU A 258 21.56 -15.42 -17.93
C GLU A 258 20.75 -14.46 -18.83
N PRO A 259 20.75 -14.69 -20.16
CA PRO A 259 19.80 -14.04 -21.05
C PRO A 259 18.35 -14.46 -20.74
N LEU A 260 17.39 -13.60 -21.08
CA LEU A 260 15.96 -13.89 -20.97
C LEU A 260 15.60 -15.11 -21.83
N ARG A 261 14.95 -16.12 -21.25
CA ARG A 261 14.55 -17.36 -21.92
C ARG A 261 13.03 -17.40 -22.12
N ARG A 262 12.57 -17.19 -23.35
CA ARG A 262 11.17 -17.38 -23.74
C ARG A 262 10.95 -18.81 -24.24
N TYR A 263 9.92 -19.48 -23.75
CA TYR A 263 9.52 -20.83 -24.18
C TYR A 263 8.02 -21.07 -23.95
N GLN A 264 7.51 -22.19 -24.45
CA GLN A 264 6.16 -22.66 -24.16
C GLN A 264 6.23 -23.92 -23.31
N LEU A 265 5.22 -24.11 -22.45
CA LEU A 265 5.08 -25.28 -21.59
C LEU A 265 3.67 -25.85 -21.74
N ARG A 266 3.56 -27.14 -22.06
CA ARG A 266 2.27 -27.80 -22.17
C ARG A 266 1.87 -28.45 -20.84
N PRO A 267 0.59 -28.39 -20.42
CA PRO A 267 0.15 -29.01 -19.17
C PRO A 267 0.36 -30.53 -19.11
N ASP A 268 0.30 -31.23 -20.24
CA ASP A 268 0.49 -32.68 -20.33
C ASP A 268 1.96 -33.11 -20.14
N GLU A 269 2.93 -32.28 -20.52
CA GLU A 269 4.36 -32.50 -20.22
C GLU A 269 4.60 -32.49 -18.70
N VAL A 270 3.92 -31.59 -17.99
CA VAL A 270 3.93 -31.44 -16.53
C VAL A 270 3.11 -32.56 -15.84
N GLY A 271 2.18 -33.21 -16.55
CA GLY A 271 1.30 -34.26 -16.02
C GLY A 271 -0.01 -33.76 -15.43
N ILE A 272 -0.47 -32.56 -15.83
CA ILE A 272 -1.64 -31.88 -15.28
C ILE A 272 -2.90 -32.25 -16.09
N PRO A 273 -3.98 -32.73 -15.45
CA PRO A 273 -5.25 -32.98 -16.14
C PRO A 273 -5.82 -31.71 -16.80
N PRO A 274 -6.41 -31.80 -18.01
CA PRO A 274 -7.07 -30.67 -18.66
C PRO A 274 -8.30 -30.21 -17.86
N CYS A 275 -8.65 -28.93 -17.98
CA CYS A 275 -9.87 -28.36 -17.42
C CYS A 275 -10.55 -27.40 -18.41
N THR A 276 -11.73 -26.92 -18.05
CA THR A 276 -12.42 -25.80 -18.69
C THR A 276 -12.36 -24.55 -17.81
N LEU A 277 -12.69 -23.39 -18.39
CA LEU A 277 -12.74 -22.14 -17.63
C LEU A 277 -13.84 -22.17 -16.54
N GLU A 278 -14.91 -22.93 -16.76
CA GLU A 278 -16.00 -23.12 -15.80
C GLU A 278 -15.50 -23.80 -14.52
N ASP A 279 -14.62 -24.80 -14.66
CA ASP A 279 -14.04 -25.55 -13.53
C ASP A 279 -13.12 -24.70 -12.64
N LEU A 280 -12.73 -23.50 -13.09
CA LEU A 280 -11.87 -22.56 -12.37
C LEU A 280 -12.62 -21.35 -11.80
N LYS A 281 -13.93 -21.20 -12.09
CA LYS A 281 -14.73 -20.04 -11.66
C LYS A 281 -14.75 -19.89 -10.14
N GLY A 282 -14.63 -18.64 -9.72
CA GLY A 282 -14.79 -18.21 -8.34
C GLY A 282 -16.10 -17.49 -8.10
N GLY A 283 -16.31 -17.19 -6.83
CA GLY A 283 -17.44 -16.45 -6.33
C GLY A 283 -17.06 -15.11 -5.70
N ASP A 284 -17.86 -14.67 -4.73
CA ASP A 284 -17.43 -13.62 -3.78
C ASP A 284 -16.36 -14.14 -2.79
N ALA A 285 -15.98 -13.31 -1.81
CA ALA A 285 -14.97 -13.68 -0.82
C ALA A 285 -15.37 -14.87 0.05
N THR A 286 -16.64 -15.00 0.40
CA THR A 286 -17.19 -16.11 1.20
C THR A 286 -17.16 -17.40 0.39
N GLU A 287 -17.63 -17.34 -0.86
CA GLU A 287 -17.65 -18.47 -1.78
C GLU A 287 -16.21 -18.96 -2.07
N ASN A 288 -15.28 -18.05 -2.38
CA ASN A 288 -13.87 -18.39 -2.61
C ASN A 288 -13.19 -18.93 -1.34
N ALA A 289 -13.44 -18.35 -0.17
CA ALA A 289 -12.88 -18.88 1.09
C ALA A 289 -13.40 -20.28 1.40
N ALA A 290 -14.68 -20.58 1.15
CA ALA A 290 -15.26 -21.90 1.31
C ALA A 290 -14.66 -22.94 0.32
N ILE A 291 -14.43 -22.54 -0.94
CA ILE A 291 -13.74 -23.36 -1.94
C ILE A 291 -12.30 -23.65 -1.48
N LEU A 292 -11.54 -22.62 -1.09
CA LEU A 292 -10.15 -22.78 -0.68
C LEU A 292 -10.00 -23.63 0.59
N ARG A 293 -10.85 -23.42 1.61
CA ARG A 293 -10.88 -24.29 2.82
C ARG A 293 -11.14 -25.76 2.47
N ARG A 294 -12.00 -26.04 1.47
CA ARG A 294 -12.30 -27.40 0.98
C ARG A 294 -11.10 -28.02 0.25
N VAL A 295 -10.48 -27.29 -0.68
CA VAL A 295 -9.33 -27.78 -1.46
C VAL A 295 -8.10 -27.97 -0.58
N PHE A 296 -7.85 -27.07 0.37
CA PHE A 296 -6.74 -27.17 1.33
C PHE A 296 -6.88 -28.32 2.35
N ALA A 297 -8.08 -28.88 2.54
CA ALA A 297 -8.29 -30.02 3.44
C ALA A 297 -7.65 -31.32 2.91
N GLY A 298 -7.22 -31.36 1.64
CA GLY A 298 -6.51 -32.49 1.05
C GLY A 298 -7.41 -33.64 0.62
N GLY A 299 -6.80 -34.81 0.45
CA GLY A 299 -7.45 -36.01 -0.10
C GLY A 299 -8.17 -35.75 -1.43
N ALA A 300 -9.25 -36.48 -1.68
CA ALA A 300 -10.08 -36.34 -2.89
C ALA A 300 -10.69 -34.92 -3.06
N ALA A 301 -10.86 -34.16 -1.97
CA ALA A 301 -11.35 -32.77 -2.05
C ALA A 301 -10.33 -31.81 -2.70
N SER A 302 -9.06 -32.23 -2.83
CA SER A 302 -8.00 -31.50 -3.53
C SER A 302 -7.74 -31.98 -4.96
N ASP A 303 -8.34 -33.09 -5.38
CA ASP A 303 -8.06 -33.72 -6.68
C ASP A 303 -9.08 -33.30 -7.75
N ASN A 304 -9.00 -32.02 -8.14
CA ASN A 304 -9.88 -31.36 -9.10
C ASN A 304 -9.13 -30.23 -9.83
N ALA A 305 -9.77 -29.62 -10.84
CA ALA A 305 -9.18 -28.55 -11.65
C ALA A 305 -8.59 -27.39 -10.82
N ILE A 306 -9.30 -26.96 -9.76
CA ILE A 306 -8.87 -25.87 -8.88
C ILE A 306 -7.62 -26.30 -8.11
N GLY A 307 -7.63 -27.46 -7.46
CA GLY A 307 -6.46 -27.99 -6.73
C GLY A 307 -5.26 -28.26 -7.64
N ASN A 308 -5.48 -28.75 -8.86
CA ASN A 308 -4.45 -28.92 -9.88
C ASN A 308 -3.83 -27.59 -10.31
N THR A 309 -4.65 -26.56 -10.53
CA THR A 309 -4.20 -25.22 -10.95
C THR A 309 -3.47 -24.49 -9.82
N ILE A 310 -3.91 -24.64 -8.57
CA ILE A 310 -3.21 -24.16 -7.38
C ILE A 310 -1.84 -24.84 -7.26
N ALA A 311 -1.78 -26.16 -7.41
CA ALA A 311 -0.52 -26.91 -7.37
C ALA A 311 0.42 -26.56 -8.53
N TYR A 312 -0.08 -26.22 -9.72
CA TYR A 312 0.74 -25.80 -10.87
C TYR A 312 1.46 -24.47 -10.58
N ASN A 313 0.73 -23.45 -10.12
CA ASN A 313 1.31 -22.15 -9.78
C ASN A 313 2.22 -22.23 -8.55
N ALA A 314 1.85 -23.04 -7.53
CA ALA A 314 2.72 -23.29 -6.39
C ALA A 314 4.01 -24.03 -6.82
N GLY A 315 3.91 -25.00 -7.75
CA GLY A 315 5.04 -25.73 -8.29
C GLY A 315 6.00 -24.87 -9.10
N ALA A 316 5.48 -23.95 -9.92
CA ALA A 316 6.29 -22.91 -10.55
C ALA A 316 6.95 -22.00 -9.51
N GLY A 317 6.25 -21.67 -8.43
CA GLY A 317 6.81 -20.95 -7.27
C GLY A 317 7.95 -21.70 -6.58
N LEU A 318 7.82 -23.01 -6.35
CA LEU A 318 8.85 -23.86 -5.74
C LEU A 318 10.08 -24.03 -6.64
N TYR A 319 9.87 -24.18 -7.95
CA TYR A 319 10.94 -24.15 -8.95
C TYR A 319 11.71 -22.83 -8.92
N VAL A 320 11.00 -21.70 -9.01
CA VAL A 320 11.61 -20.36 -8.97
C VAL A 320 12.28 -20.08 -7.61
N TYR A 321 11.76 -20.63 -6.51
CA TYR A 321 12.38 -20.53 -5.19
C TYR A 321 13.67 -21.36 -5.06
N GLY A 322 13.84 -22.41 -5.86
CA GLY A 322 14.95 -23.37 -5.75
C GLY A 322 14.71 -24.52 -4.77
N LEU A 323 13.44 -24.86 -4.50
CA LEU A 323 13.06 -26.09 -3.77
C LEU A 323 12.78 -27.28 -4.71
N ALA A 324 12.66 -27.04 -6.01
CA ALA A 324 12.48 -28.05 -7.05
C ALA A 324 13.30 -27.72 -8.29
N ASP A 325 13.83 -28.72 -8.99
CA ASP A 325 14.72 -28.55 -10.17
C ASP A 325 13.96 -28.24 -11.46
N SER A 326 12.64 -28.41 -11.46
CA SER A 326 11.76 -28.10 -12.58
C SER A 326 10.35 -27.76 -12.12
N ILE A 327 9.56 -27.09 -12.97
CA ILE A 327 8.13 -26.81 -12.71
C ILE A 327 7.35 -28.12 -12.51
N LYS A 328 7.76 -29.22 -13.14
CA LYS A 328 7.17 -30.56 -12.95
C LYS A 328 7.46 -31.15 -11.57
N HIS A 329 8.73 -31.18 -11.16
CA HIS A 329 9.09 -31.60 -9.80
C HIS A 329 8.35 -30.73 -8.76
N GLY A 330 8.27 -29.42 -9.00
CA GLY A 330 7.49 -28.50 -8.16
C GLY A 330 5.99 -28.81 -8.12
N TYR A 331 5.36 -29.16 -9.26
CA TYR A 331 3.95 -29.57 -9.32
C TYR A 331 3.70 -30.87 -8.55
N GLU A 332 4.57 -31.86 -8.71
CA GLU A 332 4.50 -33.15 -8.00
C GLU A 332 4.64 -32.96 -6.48
N MET A 333 5.60 -32.15 -6.03
CA MET A 333 5.73 -31.73 -4.62
C MET A 333 4.47 -31.00 -4.13
N ALA A 334 3.99 -30.00 -4.88
CA ALA A 334 2.83 -29.20 -4.49
C ALA A 334 1.54 -30.04 -4.41
N LYS A 335 1.35 -31.01 -5.33
CA LYS A 335 0.25 -31.98 -5.26
C LYS A 335 0.34 -32.85 -4.01
N ALA A 336 1.51 -33.35 -3.65
CA ALA A 336 1.70 -34.14 -2.44
C ALA A 336 1.41 -33.33 -1.16
N THR A 337 1.96 -32.11 -1.05
CA THR A 337 1.66 -31.18 0.05
C THR A 337 0.16 -30.86 0.14
N LEU A 338 -0.50 -30.58 -0.98
CA LEU A 338 -1.92 -30.26 -1.00
C LEU A 338 -2.78 -31.46 -0.58
N ALA A 339 -2.51 -32.64 -1.13
CA ALA A 339 -3.24 -33.86 -0.81
C ALA A 339 -3.10 -34.28 0.66
N SER A 340 -1.98 -33.93 1.32
CA SER A 340 -1.77 -34.18 2.77
C SER A 340 -2.60 -33.30 3.72
N GLY A 341 -3.22 -32.22 3.22
CA GLY A 341 -3.90 -31.23 4.05
C GLY A 341 -2.97 -30.20 4.74
N ALA A 342 -1.65 -30.26 4.51
CA ALA A 342 -0.67 -29.32 5.09
C ALA A 342 -0.93 -27.84 4.70
N ALA A 343 -1.60 -27.61 3.57
CA ALA A 343 -2.05 -26.28 3.17
C ALA A 343 -3.08 -25.67 4.16
N LEU A 344 -4.04 -26.47 4.65
CA LEU A 344 -5.02 -26.01 5.65
C LEU A 344 -4.37 -25.77 7.01
N ALA A 345 -3.43 -26.63 7.41
CA ALA A 345 -2.63 -26.41 8.62
C ALA A 345 -1.84 -25.09 8.55
N THR A 346 -1.22 -24.80 7.40
CA THR A 346 -0.46 -23.55 7.15
C THR A 346 -1.38 -22.33 7.11
N MET A 347 -2.55 -22.42 6.48
CA MET A 347 -3.57 -21.36 6.47
C MET A 347 -4.04 -21.01 7.90
N ASN A 348 -4.34 -22.03 8.71
CA ASN A 348 -4.77 -21.85 10.09
C ASN A 348 -3.64 -21.32 11.00
N GLN A 349 -2.40 -21.79 10.80
CA GLN A 349 -1.20 -21.25 11.45
C GLN A 349 -1.03 -19.75 11.16
N TRP A 350 -1.12 -19.37 9.89
CA TRP A 350 -0.95 -18.00 9.44
C TRP A 350 -2.04 -17.07 9.98
N ALA A 351 -3.31 -17.46 9.86
CA ALA A 351 -4.43 -16.70 10.43
C ALA A 351 -4.25 -16.46 11.95
N ARG A 352 -3.87 -17.50 12.70
CA ARG A 352 -3.59 -17.41 14.14
C ARG A 352 -2.44 -16.45 14.46
N VAL A 353 -1.32 -16.54 13.74
CA VAL A 353 -0.16 -15.64 13.91
C VAL A 353 -0.53 -14.19 13.59
N ALA A 354 -1.19 -13.95 12.47
CA ALA A 354 -1.63 -12.62 12.06
C ALA A 354 -2.63 -12.01 13.06
N GLN A 355 -3.59 -12.78 13.56
CA GLN A 355 -4.51 -12.34 14.62
C GLN A 355 -3.77 -11.98 15.93
N GLN A 356 -2.77 -12.77 16.34
CA GLN A 356 -1.96 -12.49 17.53
C GLN A 356 -1.11 -11.21 17.37
N LEU A 357 -0.57 -10.96 16.18
CA LEU A 357 0.18 -9.71 15.88
C LEU A 357 -0.76 -8.50 15.81
N HIS A 358 -1.91 -8.62 15.15
CA HIS A 358 -2.92 -7.57 15.05
C HIS A 358 -3.49 -7.19 16.44
N GLY A 359 -3.76 -8.19 17.29
CA GLY A 359 -4.22 -7.95 18.67
C GLY A 359 -3.18 -7.20 19.51
N LYS A 360 -1.88 -7.54 19.39
CA LYS A 360 -0.79 -6.78 20.01
C LYS A 360 -0.74 -5.34 19.51
N GLN A 361 -0.90 -5.12 18.20
CA GLN A 361 -0.93 -3.78 17.60
C GLN A 361 -2.08 -2.93 18.17
N GLN A 362 -3.31 -3.47 18.20
CA GLN A 362 -4.48 -2.80 18.80
C GLN A 362 -4.27 -2.50 20.29
N GLN A 363 -3.70 -3.43 21.06
CA GLN A 363 -3.41 -3.22 22.47
C GLN A 363 -2.41 -2.08 22.70
N TYR A 364 -1.34 -2.02 21.91
CA TYR A 364 -0.38 -0.91 21.94
C TYR A 364 -1.04 0.43 21.57
N ALA A 365 -1.86 0.47 20.52
CA ALA A 365 -2.60 1.67 20.12
C ALA A 365 -3.55 2.17 21.24
N ARG A 366 -4.37 1.27 21.83
CA ARG A 366 -5.23 1.58 22.98
C ARG A 366 -4.44 2.08 24.19
N MET A 367 -3.26 1.51 24.46
CA MET A 367 -2.37 1.92 25.55
C MET A 367 -1.80 3.34 25.33
N LEU A 368 -1.33 3.64 24.12
CA LEU A 368 -0.82 4.95 23.75
C LEU A 368 -1.89 6.03 23.87
N VAL A 369 -3.09 5.80 23.30
CA VAL A 369 -4.20 6.76 23.39
C VAL A 369 -4.69 6.94 24.82
N SER A 370 -4.80 5.88 25.62
CA SER A 370 -5.13 5.99 27.05
C SER A 370 -4.08 6.81 27.83
N THR A 371 -2.80 6.66 27.48
CA THR A 371 -1.70 7.39 28.13
C THR A 371 -1.70 8.87 27.72
N TYR A 372 -1.91 9.17 26.45
CA TYR A 372 -2.02 10.54 25.95
C TYR A 372 -3.23 11.26 26.54
N PHE A 373 -4.40 10.60 26.59
CA PHE A 373 -5.60 11.14 27.21
C PHE A 373 -5.43 11.38 28.73
N LYS A 374 -4.70 10.50 29.43
CA LYS A 374 -4.29 10.72 30.83
C LYS A 374 -3.36 11.92 30.98
N MET A 375 -2.39 12.12 30.08
CA MET A 375 -1.53 13.30 30.12
C MET A 375 -2.32 14.61 29.90
N LEU A 376 -3.27 14.62 28.96
CA LEU A 376 -4.15 15.77 28.72
C LEU A 376 -5.06 16.06 29.94
N THR A 377 -5.66 15.04 30.53
CA THR A 377 -6.60 15.22 31.67
C THR A 377 -5.91 15.57 32.99
N VAL A 378 -4.68 15.08 33.23
CA VAL A 378 -3.87 15.46 34.41
C VAL A 378 -3.50 16.95 34.42
N GLY A 379 -3.55 17.64 33.28
CA GLY A 379 -3.39 19.09 33.20
C GLY A 379 -4.41 19.89 34.04
N CYS A 380 -5.59 19.34 34.31
CA CYS A 380 -6.66 19.98 35.10
C CYS A 380 -6.62 19.62 36.60
N GLY A 381 -5.55 18.95 37.06
CA GLY A 381 -5.46 18.32 38.39
C GLY A 381 -5.26 19.23 39.62
N SER A 382 -5.53 20.53 39.54
CA SER A 382 -5.43 21.45 40.70
C SER A 382 -6.80 21.86 41.22
N GLU A 383 -7.15 21.42 42.44
CA GLU A 383 -8.43 21.74 43.11
C GLU A 383 -8.66 23.25 43.32
N SER A 384 -7.58 24.04 43.26
CA SER A 384 -7.55 25.50 43.32
C SER A 384 -8.05 26.22 42.05
N CYS A 385 -8.77 25.54 41.14
CA CYS A 385 -9.42 26.21 40.02
C CYS A 385 -10.72 26.88 40.50
N GLU A 386 -10.62 28.18 40.82
CA GLU A 386 -11.73 29.02 41.28
C GLU A 386 -12.70 29.44 40.16
N ASN A 387 -12.33 29.24 38.89
CA ASN A 387 -13.13 29.70 37.76
C ASN A 387 -14.43 28.87 37.63
N ARG A 388 -15.53 29.47 38.08
CA ARG A 388 -16.86 28.86 38.21
C ARG A 388 -17.41 28.27 36.89
N HIS A 389 -16.90 28.72 35.73
CA HIS A 389 -17.25 28.18 34.41
C HIS A 389 -16.66 26.79 34.09
N CYS A 390 -15.57 26.37 34.74
CA CYS A 390 -15.00 25.03 34.48
C CYS A 390 -15.83 23.92 35.14
N ARG A 391 -16.30 24.14 36.37
CA ARG A 391 -17.02 23.13 37.18
C ARG A 391 -18.40 22.74 36.61
N SER A 392 -18.98 23.53 35.72
CA SER A 392 -20.29 23.23 35.09
C SER A 392 -20.18 22.36 33.83
N ARG A 393 -19.07 22.44 33.07
CA ARG A 393 -18.86 21.68 31.82
C ARG A 393 -18.29 20.28 32.02
N TRP A 394 -17.48 20.06 33.06
CA TRP A 394 -16.89 18.75 33.37
C TRP A 394 -17.42 18.20 34.70
N LYS A 395 -18.56 17.49 34.64
CA LYS A 395 -18.96 16.58 35.72
C LYS A 395 -18.24 15.23 35.55
N PRO A 396 -17.45 14.74 36.53
CA PRO A 396 -16.91 13.40 36.48
C PRO A 396 -18.06 12.38 36.62
N GLY A 397 -18.40 11.70 35.52
CA GLY A 397 -19.47 10.70 35.52
C GLY A 397 -20.10 10.34 34.17
N ASN A 398 -19.89 11.10 33.09
CA ASN A 398 -20.47 10.77 31.77
C ASN A 398 -19.54 11.17 30.60
N SER A 399 -18.59 10.30 30.27
CA SER A 399 -17.93 10.21 28.94
C SER A 399 -16.87 9.08 28.92
N ALA A 400 -17.33 7.83 29.07
CA ALA A 400 -16.55 6.71 28.57
C ALA A 400 -16.62 6.71 27.03
N LEU A 401 -15.78 7.54 26.40
CA LEU A 401 -15.63 7.59 24.94
C LEU A 401 -15.03 6.26 24.46
N THR A 402 -15.89 5.33 24.08
CA THR A 402 -15.54 4.06 23.46
C THR A 402 -15.06 4.32 22.03
N LEU A 403 -13.79 4.72 21.90
CA LEU A 403 -13.09 4.79 20.63
C LEU A 403 -13.25 3.45 19.88
N THR A 404 -13.73 3.53 18.64
CA THR A 404 -13.88 2.36 17.78
C THR A 404 -12.51 1.86 17.31
N ASP A 405 -12.40 0.58 16.95
CA ASP A 405 -11.11 0.03 16.51
C ASP A 405 -10.59 0.67 15.22
N ALA A 406 -11.48 1.19 14.37
CA ALA A 406 -11.12 2.03 13.23
C ALA A 406 -10.47 3.35 13.66
N ALA A 407 -11.02 4.05 14.66
CA ALA A 407 -10.41 5.28 15.20
C ALA A 407 -9.05 4.99 15.86
N ILE A 408 -8.94 3.88 16.59
CA ILE A 408 -7.69 3.42 17.23
C ILE A 408 -6.61 3.13 16.19
N GLN A 409 -6.94 2.43 15.09
CA GLN A 409 -6.02 2.19 13.98
C GLN A 409 -5.59 3.49 13.29
N SER A 410 -6.53 4.38 12.96
CA SER A 410 -6.22 5.67 12.33
C SER A 410 -5.27 6.53 13.17
N ILE A 411 -5.51 6.62 14.49
CA ILE A 411 -4.61 7.33 15.41
C ILE A 411 -3.23 6.63 15.47
N TYR A 412 -3.17 5.31 15.46
CA TYR A 412 -1.89 4.57 15.45
C TYR A 412 -1.04 4.87 14.21
N PHE A 413 -1.65 4.82 13.01
CA PHE A 413 -0.94 5.15 11.78
C PHE A 413 -0.53 6.63 11.73
N ALA A 414 -1.43 7.55 12.10
CA ALA A 414 -1.13 8.99 12.14
C ALA A 414 0.00 9.34 13.12
N THR A 415 0.02 8.73 14.32
CA THR A 415 1.05 9.02 15.34
C THR A 415 2.41 8.38 15.07
N LYS A 416 2.50 7.35 14.21
CA LYS A 416 3.78 6.75 13.78
C LYS A 416 4.35 7.31 12.49
N ALA A 417 3.54 7.87 11.60
CA ALA A 417 4.02 8.45 10.34
C ALA A 417 5.21 9.43 10.49
N PRO A 418 5.25 10.34 11.51
CA PRO A 418 6.40 11.24 11.70
C PRO A 418 7.69 10.53 12.17
N VAL A 419 7.57 9.37 12.82
CA VAL A 419 8.71 8.70 13.49
C VAL A 419 9.62 7.98 12.49
N ALA A 420 9.08 7.55 11.35
CA ALA A 420 9.85 6.90 10.29
C ALA A 420 10.69 7.89 9.45
N LEU A 421 10.19 9.11 9.25
CA LEU A 421 10.80 10.12 8.37
C LEU A 421 12.09 10.75 8.93
N CYS A 422 12.27 10.79 10.26
CA CYS A 422 13.41 11.45 10.91
C CYS A 422 14.77 10.71 10.80
N LYS A 423 14.95 9.79 9.84
CA LYS A 423 16.19 8.99 9.67
C LYS A 423 16.97 9.23 8.36
N GLY A 424 16.51 10.11 7.48
CA GLY A 424 17.00 10.16 6.08
C GLY A 424 17.37 11.52 5.49
N MET A 425 17.41 12.61 6.25
CA MET A 425 17.70 13.95 5.70
C MET A 425 18.85 14.64 6.43
N GLN A 426 20.00 14.74 5.76
CA GLN A 426 20.96 15.82 5.98
C GLN A 426 20.50 17.00 5.13
N LEU A 427 20.33 18.17 5.75
CA LEU A 427 20.16 19.45 5.07
C LEU A 427 21.26 20.38 5.58
N GLU A 428 22.04 20.93 4.65
CA GLU A 428 23.12 21.87 4.97
C GLU A 428 22.53 23.24 5.37
N SER A 429 23.25 23.96 6.24
CA SER A 429 22.80 25.22 6.83
C SER A 429 22.97 26.40 5.86
N ALA A 430 21.93 27.23 5.76
CA ALA A 430 21.99 28.58 5.23
C ALA A 430 21.37 29.55 6.25
N GLU A 431 21.98 30.71 6.44
CA GLU A 431 21.69 31.64 7.54
C GLU A 431 20.93 32.89 7.08
N GLU A 432 20.07 33.36 8.01
CA GLU A 432 19.59 34.74 8.19
C GLU A 432 18.68 35.45 7.13
N ARG A 433 17.98 36.46 7.69
CA ARG A 433 17.02 37.46 7.15
C ARG A 433 17.63 38.86 7.46
N PRO A 434 17.01 40.04 7.17
CA PRO A 434 15.67 40.35 6.63
C PRO A 434 15.82 41.16 5.30
N GLU A 435 15.00 42.09 4.79
CA GLU A 435 13.73 42.82 5.13
C GLU A 435 12.72 42.59 3.97
N VAL A 436 11.40 42.82 4.02
CA VAL A 436 10.53 43.97 4.40
C VAL A 436 10.73 45.23 3.53
N GLU A 437 9.80 45.44 2.61
CA GLU A 437 9.34 46.77 2.16
C GLU A 437 7.88 46.61 1.69
N ASP A 438 7.03 47.59 2.01
CA ASP A 438 5.64 47.69 1.54
C ASP A 438 5.60 48.52 0.26
N ASP A 439 4.59 48.31 -0.60
CA ASP A 439 3.97 49.43 -1.33
C ASP A 439 2.54 49.07 -1.76
N ASN A 440 1.67 50.06 -1.81
CA ASN A 440 0.30 49.96 -2.35
C ASN A 440 0.26 50.71 -3.68
N ASP A 441 -0.65 50.34 -4.58
CA ASP A 441 -1.31 51.34 -5.42
C ASP A 441 -2.69 50.84 -5.91
N ASP A 442 -3.62 51.77 -6.08
CA ASP A 442 -5.03 51.50 -6.39
C ASP A 442 -5.29 51.35 -7.91
N ASN A 443 -6.38 50.69 -8.30
CA ASN A 443 -7.58 51.38 -8.86
C ASN A 443 -8.66 50.40 -9.40
N ASP A 444 -9.88 50.91 -9.51
CA ASP A 444 -11.08 50.23 -10.02
C ASP A 444 -11.05 49.91 -11.53
N ASP A 445 -11.93 49.01 -11.99
CA ASP A 445 -13.06 49.48 -12.80
C ASP A 445 -14.27 48.51 -12.78
N ASN A 446 -15.48 49.04 -13.00
CA ASN A 446 -16.76 48.33 -12.79
C ASN A 446 -17.41 47.80 -14.09
N ALA A 447 -18.27 46.78 -13.97
CA ALA A 447 -19.24 46.40 -15.02
C ALA A 447 -20.43 45.61 -14.46
N ASP A 448 -21.55 46.30 -14.17
CA ASP A 448 -22.82 45.68 -13.77
C ASP A 448 -23.60 45.09 -14.96
N VAL A 449 -24.33 43.99 -14.73
CA VAL A 449 -25.54 43.62 -15.51
C VAL A 449 -26.54 42.92 -14.57
N GLU A 450 -27.74 43.51 -14.41
CA GLU A 450 -28.89 42.91 -13.69
C GLU A 450 -30.02 42.46 -14.66
N PHE A 451 -31.05 41.82 -14.09
CA PHE A 451 -32.34 41.41 -14.68
C PHE A 451 -32.30 40.19 -15.63
N ALA A 452 -33.32 39.32 -15.65
CA ALA A 452 -34.71 39.48 -15.18
C ALA A 452 -35.29 38.23 -14.46
N GLU A 453 -36.45 38.43 -13.83
CA GLU A 453 -37.23 37.45 -13.05
C GLU A 453 -38.19 36.61 -13.93
N GLN A 454 -38.63 35.45 -13.42
CA GLN A 454 -39.97 34.91 -13.71
C GLN A 454 -40.40 33.85 -12.67
N ASP A 455 -41.50 34.14 -11.95
CA ASP A 455 -42.21 33.20 -11.06
C ASP A 455 -43.20 32.31 -11.83
N ASP A 456 -43.61 31.16 -11.25
CA ASP A 456 -45.00 30.98 -10.74
C ASP A 456 -45.20 29.66 -9.93
N ALA A 457 -46.31 29.60 -9.20
CA ALA A 457 -47.12 28.41 -8.84
C ALA A 457 -46.55 27.30 -7.90
N THR A 458 -46.53 27.62 -6.61
CA THR A 458 -47.13 26.86 -5.47
C THR A 458 -47.57 25.39 -5.61
N GLU A 459 -47.24 24.56 -4.60
CA GLU A 459 -48.24 23.73 -3.91
C GLU A 459 -47.83 23.43 -2.44
N GLU A 460 -48.77 23.44 -1.49
CA GLU A 460 -48.50 23.20 -0.05
C GLU A 460 -48.81 21.76 0.38
N THR A 461 -47.94 21.14 1.19
CA THR A 461 -48.35 20.09 2.13
C THR A 461 -47.66 20.25 3.49
N THR A 462 -48.42 20.11 4.58
CA THR A 462 -47.97 20.38 5.95
C THR A 462 -47.73 19.10 6.75
N SER A 463 -46.55 18.95 7.37
CA SER A 463 -46.36 17.97 8.45
C SER A 463 -45.25 18.34 9.46
N GLN A 464 -45.70 18.78 10.64
CA GLN A 464 -45.11 18.65 11.98
C GLN A 464 -43.60 18.33 12.09
N SER A 465 -42.78 19.36 12.30
CA SER A 465 -41.36 19.20 12.65
C SER A 465 -41.15 18.79 14.11
N SER A 466 -40.79 17.53 14.34
CA SER A 466 -40.21 17.09 15.62
C SER A 466 -38.69 16.95 15.47
N THR A 467 -37.90 17.61 16.32
CA THR A 467 -36.44 17.69 16.18
C THR A 467 -35.75 16.42 16.72
N PRO A 468 -35.09 15.60 15.87
CA PRO A 468 -34.31 14.48 16.35
C PRO A 468 -32.98 14.99 16.92
N ARG A 469 -32.63 14.61 18.15
CA ARG A 469 -31.27 14.80 18.68
C ARG A 469 -30.29 13.97 17.84
N ARG A 470 -29.67 14.58 16.82
CA ARG A 470 -28.59 13.94 16.06
C ARG A 470 -27.49 13.49 17.01
N ARG A 471 -27.27 12.18 17.12
CA ARG A 471 -25.97 11.64 17.53
C ARG A 471 -24.95 12.12 16.48
N LEU A 472 -23.82 12.67 16.93
CA LEU A 472 -22.70 12.95 16.04
C LEU A 472 -22.23 11.62 15.43
N SER A 473 -22.02 11.60 14.11
CA SER A 473 -21.57 10.41 13.40
C SER A 473 -20.06 10.27 13.46
N THR A 474 -19.58 9.03 13.42
CA THR A 474 -18.18 8.62 13.59
C THR A 474 -17.20 9.23 12.58
N ALA A 475 -17.70 9.86 11.51
CA ALA A 475 -16.89 10.59 10.54
C ALA A 475 -16.27 11.88 11.12
N VAL A 476 -17.00 12.61 11.96
CA VAL A 476 -16.55 13.90 12.51
C VAL A 476 -15.37 13.72 13.48
N GLU A 477 -15.36 12.62 14.24
CA GLU A 477 -14.26 12.26 15.13
C GLU A 477 -12.99 11.85 14.35
N LEU A 478 -13.18 11.29 13.15
CA LEU A 478 -12.10 10.86 12.26
C LEU A 478 -11.38 12.06 11.61
N ASP A 479 -12.13 13.00 11.05
CA ASP A 479 -11.58 14.25 10.50
C ASP A 479 -10.86 15.06 11.58
N LEU A 480 -11.43 15.13 12.80
CA LEU A 480 -10.79 15.86 13.90
C LEU A 480 -9.43 15.25 14.28
N ALA A 481 -9.34 13.91 14.35
CA ALA A 481 -8.10 13.21 14.65
C ALA A 481 -7.03 13.35 13.54
N ILE A 482 -7.46 13.36 12.27
CA ILE A 482 -6.55 13.52 11.11
C ILE A 482 -6.01 14.96 11.04
N ASN A 483 -6.87 15.97 11.20
CA ASN A 483 -6.46 17.38 11.17
C ASN A 483 -5.53 17.73 12.34
N LEU A 484 -5.75 17.17 13.54
CA LEU A 484 -4.86 17.36 14.70
C LEU A 484 -3.46 16.75 14.54
N ALA A 485 -3.24 15.88 13.56
CA ALA A 485 -1.95 15.20 13.34
C ALA A 485 -1.13 15.75 12.16
N SER A 486 -1.72 16.61 11.31
CA SER A 486 -1.23 16.79 9.93
C SER A 486 -0.83 18.22 9.53
N ASP A 487 -1.08 19.24 10.36
CA ASP A 487 -0.83 20.65 9.98
C ASP A 487 -0.58 21.56 11.21
N LYS A 488 0.12 22.69 11.01
CA LYS A 488 0.34 23.75 12.00
C LYS A 488 -0.97 24.33 12.56
N ARG A 489 -2.07 24.21 11.81
CA ARG A 489 -3.43 24.57 12.27
C ARG A 489 -3.94 23.72 13.46
N GLY A 490 -3.23 22.66 13.85
CA GLY A 490 -3.48 21.95 15.12
C GLY A 490 -3.31 22.83 16.37
N GLU A 491 -2.45 23.86 16.33
CA GLU A 491 -2.28 24.80 17.45
C GLU A 491 -3.55 25.63 17.68
N ASP A 492 -4.18 26.10 16.61
CA ASP A 492 -5.39 26.94 16.61
C ASP A 492 -6.62 26.25 17.25
N VAL A 493 -6.71 24.92 17.11
CA VAL A 493 -7.79 24.10 17.71
C VAL A 493 -7.54 23.87 19.20
N LEU A 494 -6.28 23.65 19.60
CA LEU A 494 -5.89 23.61 21.01
C LEU A 494 -6.07 24.97 21.69
N ASP A 495 -5.75 26.06 20.98
CA ASP A 495 -5.84 27.43 21.49
C ASP A 495 -7.30 27.88 21.75
N LYS A 496 -8.27 27.25 21.08
CA LYS A 496 -9.72 27.39 21.32
C LYS A 496 -10.28 26.39 22.34
N ALA A 497 -9.55 25.32 22.66
CA ALA A 497 -9.95 24.29 23.63
C ALA A 497 -9.37 24.49 25.05
N VAL A 498 -8.23 25.19 25.18
CA VAL A 498 -7.51 25.38 26.45
C VAL A 498 -7.86 26.72 27.10
N CYS A 499 -8.03 26.72 28.44
CA CYS A 499 -8.30 27.93 29.21
C CYS A 499 -7.15 28.97 29.06
N PRO A 500 -7.42 30.27 28.86
CA PRO A 500 -6.37 31.30 28.77
C PRO A 500 -5.39 31.36 29.96
N ALA A 501 -5.77 30.84 31.13
CA ALA A 501 -4.88 30.70 32.28
C ALA A 501 -3.80 29.61 32.08
N ASP A 502 -4.15 28.48 31.45
CA ASP A 502 -3.25 27.34 31.26
C ASP A 502 -2.32 27.49 30.05
N LYS A 503 -2.64 28.41 29.12
CA LYS A 503 -1.72 28.78 28.03
C LYS A 503 -0.35 29.24 28.54
N ARG A 504 -0.28 29.86 29.73
CA ARG A 504 0.99 30.25 30.39
C ARG A 504 1.76 29.07 31.03
N ARG A 505 1.14 27.89 31.18
CA ARG A 505 1.75 26.66 31.73
C ARG A 505 2.25 25.70 30.65
N LEU A 506 1.79 25.83 29.41
CA LEU A 506 2.11 24.92 28.30
C LEU A 506 3.53 25.06 27.73
N SER A 507 4.32 26.05 28.17
CA SER A 507 5.73 26.25 27.79
C SER A 507 6.68 25.12 28.24
N LEU A 508 6.19 24.11 28.98
CA LEU A 508 6.96 22.95 29.45
C LEU A 508 6.20 21.63 29.26
N PRO A 509 6.45 20.89 28.17
CA PRO A 509 6.58 19.44 28.39
C PRO A 509 7.66 18.69 27.57
N LYS A 510 8.36 19.25 26.57
CA LYS A 510 9.28 18.44 25.71
C LYS A 510 10.28 17.60 26.52
N GLN A 511 10.90 18.19 27.54
CA GLN A 511 11.82 17.48 28.43
C GLN A 511 11.10 16.48 29.37
N LYS A 512 9.95 16.87 29.95
CA LYS A 512 9.15 15.97 30.82
C LYS A 512 8.61 14.75 30.07
N LEU A 513 8.27 14.89 28.79
CA LEU A 513 7.84 13.80 27.91
C LEU A 513 9.01 12.83 27.66
N ILE A 514 10.19 13.36 27.32
CA ILE A 514 11.42 12.57 27.17
C ILE A 514 11.76 11.80 28.44
N ASP A 515 11.68 12.44 29.61
CA ASP A 515 12.06 11.81 30.87
C ASP A 515 10.99 10.83 31.40
N ALA A 516 9.70 11.05 31.10
CA ALA A 516 8.65 10.05 31.31
C ALA A 516 8.82 8.80 30.43
N ILE A 517 9.24 8.98 29.17
CA ILE A 517 9.58 7.87 28.27
C ILE A 517 10.79 7.10 28.82
N LYS A 518 11.90 7.76 29.16
CA LYS A 518 13.09 7.12 29.77
C LYS A 518 12.74 6.33 31.03
N LYS A 519 11.93 6.91 31.93
CA LYS A 519 11.52 6.29 33.20
C LYS A 519 10.60 5.07 33.00
N SER A 520 9.87 5.01 31.89
CA SER A 520 8.98 3.90 31.54
C SER A 520 9.69 2.79 30.73
N PHE A 521 10.76 3.14 30.01
CA PHE A 521 11.47 2.24 29.11
C PHE A 521 13.01 2.33 29.29
N PRO A 522 13.57 1.82 30.42
CA PRO A 522 15.01 1.85 30.65
C PRO A 522 15.83 1.00 29.66
N GLN A 523 15.19 0.11 28.91
CA GLN A 523 15.78 -0.67 27.81
C GLN A 523 15.81 0.08 26.46
N ALA A 524 15.16 1.25 26.34
CA ALA A 524 15.15 2.06 25.12
C ALA A 524 16.39 3.00 24.99
N VAL A 525 17.48 2.67 25.69
CA VAL A 525 18.67 3.52 25.82
C VAL A 525 19.77 3.04 24.88
N ASP A 526 19.66 3.42 23.60
CA ASP A 526 20.80 4.07 22.92
C ASP A 526 20.36 5.00 21.78
N VAL A 527 19.81 6.16 22.16
CA VAL A 527 19.56 7.29 21.24
C VAL A 527 20.34 8.53 21.73
N THR A 528 21.46 8.29 22.42
CA THR A 528 22.23 9.32 23.14
C THR A 528 23.70 9.42 22.75
N GLN A 529 24.28 8.44 22.04
CA GLN A 529 25.68 8.51 21.62
C GLN A 529 25.96 9.46 20.44
N HIS A 530 24.96 9.87 19.65
CA HIS A 530 25.14 10.91 18.61
C HIS A 530 24.61 12.28 19.07
N ARG A 531 25.45 12.96 19.85
CA ARG A 531 25.37 14.40 20.17
C ARG A 531 26.71 15.10 19.90
N SER A 532 27.23 14.97 18.69
CA SER A 532 28.47 15.66 18.26
C SER A 532 28.69 15.67 16.73
N ARG A 533 27.66 16.05 15.97
CA ARG A 533 27.71 16.73 14.66
C ARG A 533 26.32 17.19 14.27
#